data_AF-A0AAN7ZQ34-F1
#
_entry.id   AF-A0AAN7ZQ34-F1
#
_cell.length_a   1.000
_cell.length_b   1.000
_cell.length_c   1.000
_cell.angle_alpha   90.00
_cell.angle_beta   90.00
_cell.angle_gamma   90.00
#
_symmetry.space_group_name_H-M   'P 1'
#
loop_
_entity.id
_entity.type
_entity.pdbx_description
1 polymer ?
#
loop_
_entity_poly.entity_id
_entity_poly.type
_entity_poly.pdbx_seq_one_letter_code
_entity_poly.pdbx_strand_id
1 'polypeptide(L)'
;MAPHVQSDAFVLGVGLTPFIKPRRSREYPELGFEAGVKAMLDAQINYDDVEMGIACYCYGDTTSGQRIFYQFGMSTIPIYNTNNACATGSTGLHMARTLVRSGAADCVLVIGFEQMSPGSIKSAWTDRPSPMGLSTQMMEDTRGAHDSPRNAQYFANAGREYMEKYGARAEDFAEIARISHEHSQRNPYAQFRQKYTLEEIVKSPMIHAPITKLQCSPTSDGAGAAVVVSQRFLDARAHLRSQAILMAGQTLMTDSPALYSKSAMDLVGYDMTKRAVAAAYKEAGVGPKDIAVCELHDCFSANELILLEGLGFSEPGKAHEMVRNGDITYGGKGPIINPSGGLISKGHPLGATGLAQCAELCWQLRGWANNRLVDTKVALQHNLGLGGAVVVNIYKRADGQQNKKLSNEEVVKSSAFDYNPAVEARHPTKADADKVRSRLTRSEYALGDTQEKDKSAMDLFSKKCHCEDENFRDEKPPAGHRTLPRMGYGMQDQGYGMPNPYGMGAAGMNYNQMGMNPMSGGGPFGGYGGGYGGGYGGGYGGG
;
A
#
# COMPACT_ATOMS: atom_id res chain seq x y z
N MET A 1 23.23 26.84 14.42
CA MET A 1 21.90 26.18 14.44
C MET A 1 21.99 25.08 15.47
N ALA A 2 21.05 25.00 16.42
CA ALA A 2 20.98 23.85 17.31
C ALA A 2 20.82 22.58 16.47
N PRO A 3 21.43 21.44 16.86
CA PRO A 3 21.20 20.19 16.14
C PRO A 3 19.70 19.93 16.08
N HIS A 4 19.15 19.72 14.88
CA HIS A 4 17.77 19.30 14.72
C HIS A 4 17.57 18.01 15.51
N VAL A 5 17.03 18.09 16.73
CA VAL A 5 16.50 16.92 17.41
C VAL A 5 15.36 16.45 16.52
N GLN A 6 15.60 15.40 15.72
CA GLN A 6 14.55 14.80 14.91
C GLN A 6 13.47 14.36 15.88
N SER A 7 12.27 14.93 15.77
CA SER A 7 11.14 14.49 16.59
C SER A 7 10.80 13.04 16.23
N ASP A 8 10.35 12.27 17.21
CA ASP A 8 9.75 10.97 16.96
C ASP A 8 8.36 11.14 16.31
N ALA A 9 7.99 10.15 15.51
CA ALA A 9 6.70 10.07 14.85
C ALA A 9 6.00 8.77 15.25
N PHE A 10 4.71 8.87 15.53
CA PHE A 10 3.90 7.78 16.05
C PHE A 10 2.65 7.58 15.21
N VAL A 11 2.28 6.33 14.96
CA VAL A 11 0.94 6.00 14.51
C VAL A 11 0.03 5.98 15.74
N LEU A 12 -0.92 6.91 15.77
CA LEU A 12 -1.83 7.11 16.88
C LEU A 12 -3.15 6.35 16.69
N GLY A 13 -3.64 6.30 15.46
CA GLY A 13 -4.87 5.60 15.10
C GLY A 13 -4.82 5.01 13.70
N VAL A 14 -5.54 3.91 13.48
CA VAL A 14 -5.64 3.19 12.22
C VAL A 14 -7.08 2.82 11.92
N GLY A 15 -7.43 2.77 10.64
CA GLY A 15 -8.78 2.43 10.18
C GLY A 15 -8.73 1.63 8.89
N LEU A 16 -9.63 0.67 8.75
CA LEU A 16 -9.68 -0.23 7.59
C LEU A 16 -11.14 -0.55 7.22
N THR A 17 -11.45 -0.56 5.92
CA THR A 17 -12.67 -1.18 5.40
C THR A 17 -12.43 -2.66 5.15
N PRO A 18 -13.46 -3.53 5.16
CA PRO A 18 -13.32 -4.83 4.52
C PRO A 18 -12.85 -4.64 3.07
N PHE A 19 -11.91 -5.47 2.63
CA PHE A 19 -11.53 -5.51 1.23
C PHE A 19 -12.52 -6.41 0.50
N ILE A 20 -13.12 -5.86 -0.55
CA ILE A 20 -14.23 -6.49 -1.23
C ILE A 20 -13.94 -6.66 -2.71
N LYS A 21 -14.56 -7.68 -3.31
CA LYS A 21 -14.43 -7.90 -4.75
C LYS A 21 -14.97 -6.68 -5.51
N PRO A 22 -14.29 -6.19 -6.57
CA PRO A 22 -14.71 -5.02 -7.34
C PRO A 22 -16.03 -5.25 -8.08
N ARG A 23 -17.16 -5.07 -7.39
CA ARG A 23 -18.52 -5.26 -7.92
C ARG A 23 -19.24 -3.91 -8.09
N ARG A 24 -18.53 -2.79 -7.92
CA ARG A 24 -19.10 -1.43 -7.86
C ARG A 24 -20.24 -1.33 -6.83
N SER A 25 -20.09 -2.06 -5.73
CA SER A 25 -21.06 -2.06 -4.63
C SER A 25 -20.89 -0.88 -3.69
N ARG A 26 -19.72 -0.22 -3.72
CA ARG A 26 -19.36 0.97 -2.94
C ARG A 26 -18.46 1.87 -3.76
N GLU A 27 -18.53 3.16 -3.50
CA GLU A 27 -17.72 4.17 -4.19
C GLU A 27 -16.51 4.58 -3.35
N TYR A 28 -15.42 5.01 -4.00
CA TYR A 28 -14.20 5.43 -3.29
C TYR A 28 -14.41 6.53 -2.22
N PRO A 29 -15.35 7.50 -2.37
CA PRO A 29 -15.59 8.50 -1.32
C PRO A 29 -16.11 7.87 -0.03
N GLU A 30 -16.94 6.83 -0.12
CA GLU A 30 -17.49 6.09 1.03
C GLU A 30 -16.40 5.26 1.71
N LEU A 31 -15.62 4.53 0.91
CA LEU A 31 -14.53 3.71 1.42
C LEU A 31 -13.50 4.57 2.18
N GLY A 32 -13.05 5.65 1.55
CA GLY A 32 -12.10 6.58 2.16
C GLY A 32 -12.66 7.27 3.41
N PHE A 33 -13.94 7.66 3.39
CA PHE A 33 -14.60 8.27 4.55
C PHE A 33 -14.67 7.29 5.73
N GLU A 34 -15.12 6.05 5.51
CA GLU A 34 -15.18 5.01 6.55
C GLU A 34 -13.81 4.78 7.20
N ALA A 35 -12.76 4.59 6.38
CA ALA A 35 -11.41 4.35 6.89
C ALA A 35 -10.91 5.53 7.72
N GLY A 36 -11.10 6.76 7.23
CA GLY A 36 -10.70 7.97 7.96
C GLY A 36 -11.48 8.18 9.26
N VAL A 37 -12.79 7.88 9.27
CA VAL A 37 -13.59 7.90 10.51
C VAL A 37 -13.01 6.93 11.54
N LYS A 38 -12.78 5.67 11.14
CA LYS A 38 -12.20 4.65 12.02
C LYS A 38 -10.83 5.05 12.56
N ALA A 39 -9.95 5.59 11.70
CA ALA A 39 -8.62 6.01 12.15
C ALA A 39 -8.67 7.17 13.16
N MET A 40 -9.56 8.15 12.98
CA MET A 40 -9.72 9.25 13.93
C MET A 40 -10.39 8.84 15.24
N LEU A 41 -11.36 7.91 15.20
CA LEU A 41 -11.93 7.30 16.40
C LEU A 41 -10.86 6.54 17.18
N ASP A 42 -10.08 5.70 16.49
CA ASP A 42 -8.99 4.96 17.10
C ASP A 42 -7.95 5.91 17.73
N ALA A 43 -7.63 7.01 17.05
CA ALA A 43 -6.76 8.05 17.58
C ALA A 43 -7.39 8.92 18.69
N GLN A 44 -8.70 8.80 18.92
CA GLN A 44 -9.50 9.61 19.85
C GLN A 44 -9.41 11.13 19.58
N ILE A 45 -9.39 11.50 18.30
CA ILE A 45 -9.35 12.91 17.85
C ILE A 45 -10.53 13.21 16.92
N ASN A 46 -10.67 14.48 16.55
CA ASN A 46 -11.53 14.88 15.43
C ASN A 46 -10.73 15.63 14.37
N TYR A 47 -11.36 15.96 13.25
CA TYR A 47 -10.71 16.56 12.10
C TYR A 47 -10.15 17.98 12.36
N ASP A 48 -10.60 18.68 13.40
CA ASP A 48 -10.02 19.97 13.81
C ASP A 48 -8.61 19.82 14.39
N ASP A 49 -8.21 18.61 14.82
CA ASP A 49 -6.83 18.31 15.24
C ASP A 49 -5.90 18.02 14.05
N VAL A 50 -6.43 17.81 12.83
CA VAL A 50 -5.64 17.42 11.65
C VAL A 50 -5.09 18.65 10.95
N GLU A 51 -3.77 18.72 10.78
CA GLU A 51 -3.08 19.86 10.16
C GLU A 51 -2.77 19.65 8.69
N MET A 52 -2.64 18.39 8.24
CA MET A 52 -2.41 18.04 6.83
C MET A 52 -3.06 16.69 6.48
N GLY A 53 -3.52 16.58 5.24
CA GLY A 53 -4.07 15.36 4.66
C GLY A 53 -3.18 14.78 3.56
N ILE A 54 -3.10 13.45 3.48
CA ILE A 54 -2.43 12.73 2.39
C ILE A 54 -3.38 11.66 1.83
N ALA A 55 -3.81 11.85 0.59
CA ALA A 55 -4.61 10.90 -0.16
C ALA A 55 -3.71 10.03 -1.05
N CYS A 56 -3.90 8.71 -0.98
CA CYS A 56 -3.06 7.72 -1.65
C CYS A 56 -3.93 6.82 -2.56
N TYR A 57 -3.83 6.99 -3.88
CA TYR A 57 -4.61 6.19 -4.84
C TYR A 57 -3.90 6.08 -6.19
N CYS A 58 -4.10 4.98 -6.92
CA CYS A 58 -3.57 4.81 -8.27
C CYS A 58 -4.58 5.16 -9.36
N TYR A 59 -5.85 4.79 -9.17
CA TYR A 59 -6.92 5.00 -10.14
C TYR A 59 -7.98 5.95 -9.58
N GLY A 60 -7.99 7.15 -10.15
CA GLY A 60 -8.93 8.20 -9.84
C GLY A 60 -8.54 9.46 -10.59
N ASP A 61 -9.48 10.35 -10.81
CA ASP A 61 -9.17 11.64 -11.40
C ASP A 61 -8.32 12.48 -10.43
N THR A 62 -7.72 13.55 -10.95
CA THR A 62 -6.99 14.49 -10.11
C THR A 62 -7.89 14.96 -8.96
N THR A 63 -7.33 15.10 -7.77
CA THR A 63 -8.02 15.58 -6.56
C THR A 63 -9.13 14.67 -6.00
N SER A 64 -9.17 13.38 -6.35
CA SER A 64 -10.06 12.41 -5.68
C SER A 64 -9.87 12.38 -4.16
N GLY A 65 -8.67 12.69 -3.67
CA GLY A 65 -8.42 12.87 -2.23
C GLY A 65 -9.29 13.94 -1.59
N GLN A 66 -9.34 15.14 -2.18
CA GLN A 66 -10.14 16.26 -1.67
C GLN A 66 -11.62 15.88 -1.54
N ARG A 67 -12.15 15.08 -2.49
CA ARG A 67 -13.53 14.57 -2.42
C ARG A 67 -13.80 13.78 -1.14
N ILE A 68 -12.80 13.03 -0.62
CA ILE A 68 -12.88 12.32 0.66
C ILE A 68 -12.69 13.29 1.82
N PHE A 69 -11.59 14.04 1.84
CA PHE A 69 -11.22 14.87 2.98
C PHE A 69 -12.27 15.94 3.32
N TYR A 70 -12.93 16.53 2.31
CA TYR A 70 -13.99 17.52 2.54
C TYR A 70 -15.23 16.97 3.26
N GLN A 71 -15.43 15.66 3.29
CA GLN A 71 -16.51 15.03 4.07
C GLN A 71 -16.27 15.17 5.59
N PHE A 72 -15.00 15.24 6.02
CA PHE A 72 -14.63 15.48 7.42
C PHE A 72 -14.73 16.96 7.80
N GLY A 73 -14.27 17.85 6.91
CA GLY A 73 -14.34 19.29 7.09
C GLY A 73 -13.61 20.02 5.98
N MET A 74 -14.04 21.26 5.69
CA MET A 74 -13.41 22.13 4.71
C MET A 74 -12.48 23.13 5.41
N SER A 75 -11.51 22.61 6.17
CA SER A 75 -10.64 23.37 7.09
C SER A 75 -9.48 24.13 6.42
N THR A 76 -9.41 24.14 5.08
CA THR A 76 -8.34 24.76 4.28
C THR A 76 -6.93 24.18 4.48
N ILE A 77 -6.82 23.04 5.18
CA ILE A 77 -5.54 22.34 5.36
C ILE A 77 -4.97 21.84 4.02
N PRO A 78 -3.63 21.72 3.89
CA PRO A 78 -3.01 21.09 2.73
C PRO A 78 -3.46 19.63 2.58
N ILE A 79 -3.86 19.25 1.36
CA ILE A 79 -4.18 17.86 1.00
C ILE A 79 -3.32 17.46 -0.21
N TYR A 80 -2.41 16.52 0.01
CA TYR A 80 -1.54 15.97 -1.03
C TYR A 80 -2.14 14.70 -1.62
N ASN A 81 -2.13 14.58 -2.95
CA ASN A 81 -2.56 13.36 -3.64
C ASN A 81 -1.30 12.67 -4.16
N THR A 82 -1.08 11.40 -3.79
CA THR A 82 0.17 10.67 -4.06
C THR A 82 -0.12 9.32 -4.70
N ASN A 83 0.80 8.88 -5.55
CA ASN A 83 0.81 7.54 -6.13
C ASN A 83 2.25 7.06 -6.35
N ASN A 84 2.45 5.76 -6.16
CA ASN A 84 3.71 5.06 -6.40
C ASN A 84 3.42 3.56 -6.64
N ALA A 85 2.50 3.29 -7.57
CA ALA A 85 1.96 1.96 -7.85
C ALA A 85 1.48 1.25 -6.56
N CYS A 86 1.80 -0.03 -6.38
CA CYS A 86 1.35 -0.80 -5.22
C CYS A 86 1.95 -0.33 -3.87
N ALA A 87 2.97 0.55 -3.88
CA ALA A 87 3.55 1.16 -2.68
C ALA A 87 2.90 2.50 -2.27
N THR A 88 1.78 2.86 -2.91
CA THR A 88 1.12 4.16 -2.74
C THR A 88 0.72 4.45 -1.29
N GLY A 89 0.09 3.52 -0.58
CA GLY A 89 -0.30 3.72 0.83
C GLY A 89 0.91 3.97 1.75
N SER A 90 1.98 3.19 1.59
CA SER A 90 3.20 3.39 2.38
C SER A 90 4.01 4.61 1.97
N THR A 91 3.86 5.09 0.73
CA THR A 91 4.41 6.39 0.30
C THR A 91 3.74 7.52 1.09
N GLY A 92 2.43 7.44 1.32
CA GLY A 92 1.72 8.36 2.22
C GLY A 92 2.22 8.31 3.66
N LEU A 93 2.43 7.12 4.21
CA LEU A 93 3.04 6.95 5.55
C LEU A 93 4.46 7.54 5.61
N HIS A 94 5.24 7.40 4.55
CA HIS A 94 6.58 7.98 4.46
C HIS A 94 6.55 9.51 4.46
N MET A 95 5.65 10.09 3.68
CA MET A 95 5.46 11.53 3.64
C MET A 95 4.95 12.07 4.99
N ALA A 96 3.97 11.42 5.61
CA ALA A 96 3.45 11.80 6.93
C ALA A 96 4.53 11.78 8.01
N ARG A 97 5.32 10.71 8.08
CA ARG A 97 6.47 10.63 9.00
C ARG A 97 7.45 11.76 8.73
N THR A 98 7.79 12.03 7.47
CA THR A 98 8.72 13.11 7.11
C THR A 98 8.21 14.49 7.56
N LEU A 99 6.92 14.79 7.34
CA LEU A 99 6.30 16.05 7.77
C LEU A 99 6.31 16.20 9.29
N VAL A 100 5.98 15.13 10.02
CA VAL A 100 5.99 15.14 11.49
C VAL A 100 7.40 15.29 12.05
N ARG A 101 8.38 14.53 11.53
CA ARG A 101 9.77 14.54 12.00
C ARG A 101 10.51 15.85 11.70
N SER A 102 10.10 16.55 10.64
CA SER A 102 10.62 17.87 10.30
C SER A 102 9.97 19.00 11.12
N GLY A 103 8.91 18.69 11.86
CA GLY A 103 8.13 19.68 12.62
C GLY A 103 7.18 20.52 11.76
N ALA A 104 6.95 20.15 10.50
CA ALA A 104 6.03 20.85 9.59
C ALA A 104 4.55 20.63 9.94
N ALA A 105 4.23 19.53 10.62
CA ALA A 105 2.92 19.25 11.19
C ALA A 105 3.04 18.41 12.47
N ASP A 106 2.10 18.55 13.38
CA ASP A 106 1.99 17.73 14.59
C ASP A 106 0.97 16.59 14.46
N CYS A 107 0.03 16.67 13.51
CA CYS A 107 -0.98 15.66 13.24
C CYS A 107 -1.32 15.58 11.74
N VAL A 108 -1.07 14.42 11.13
CA VAL A 108 -1.30 14.16 9.71
C VAL A 108 -2.23 12.96 9.53
N LEU A 109 -3.28 13.13 8.73
CA LEU A 109 -4.20 12.05 8.35
C LEU A 109 -3.83 11.52 6.97
N VAL A 110 -3.50 10.23 6.90
CA VAL A 110 -3.23 9.52 5.65
C VAL A 110 -4.42 8.63 5.32
N ILE A 111 -4.97 8.75 4.11
CA ILE A 111 -6.06 7.90 3.62
C ILE A 111 -5.63 7.32 2.28
N GLY A 112 -5.64 6.00 2.18
CA GLY A 112 -5.37 5.27 0.95
C GLY A 112 -6.59 4.48 0.55
N PHE A 113 -6.93 4.50 -0.73
CA PHE A 113 -8.13 3.88 -1.25
C PHE A 113 -7.92 3.39 -2.68
N GLU A 114 -8.73 2.41 -3.09
CA GLU A 114 -8.81 1.99 -4.47
C GLU A 114 -10.22 1.54 -4.81
N GLN A 115 -10.69 1.93 -6.00
CA GLN A 115 -11.90 1.40 -6.62
C GLN A 115 -11.49 0.80 -7.97
N MET A 116 -11.26 -0.51 -7.97
CA MET A 116 -10.68 -1.26 -9.07
C MET A 116 -11.76 -1.78 -10.04
N SER A 117 -11.30 -2.41 -11.12
CA SER A 117 -12.14 -3.20 -12.01
C SER A 117 -11.90 -4.70 -11.79
N PRO A 118 -12.90 -5.57 -12.04
CA PRO A 118 -12.69 -7.01 -12.01
C PRO A 118 -11.61 -7.47 -13.01
N GLY A 119 -10.80 -8.44 -12.59
CA GLY A 119 -9.85 -9.13 -13.45
C GLY A 119 -8.42 -8.61 -13.29
N SER A 120 -7.53 -8.92 -14.23
CA SER A 120 -6.14 -8.46 -14.17
C SER A 120 -6.06 -6.93 -14.31
N ILE A 121 -5.14 -6.30 -13.58
CA ILE A 121 -4.83 -4.87 -13.70
C ILE A 121 -4.40 -4.54 -15.14
N LYS A 122 -4.97 -3.49 -15.70
CA LYS A 122 -4.66 -2.96 -17.04
C LYS A 122 -4.25 -1.50 -16.93
N SER A 123 -3.50 -1.01 -17.92
CA SER A 123 -3.26 0.43 -18.05
C SER A 123 -4.57 1.12 -18.39
N ALA A 124 -4.87 2.23 -17.70
CA ALA A 124 -5.97 3.12 -18.06
C ALA A 124 -5.61 4.04 -19.24
N TRP A 125 -4.32 4.11 -19.61
CA TRP A 125 -3.80 5.01 -20.62
C TRP A 125 -3.01 4.24 -21.69
N THR A 126 -3.39 4.43 -22.95
CA THR A 126 -2.83 3.73 -24.12
C THR A 126 -2.16 4.67 -25.11
N ASP A 127 -2.18 5.97 -24.83
CA ASP A 127 -1.75 7.09 -25.69
C ASP A 127 -0.39 7.68 -25.29
N ARG A 128 0.33 7.04 -24.37
CA ARG A 128 1.63 7.51 -23.85
C ARG A 128 2.54 6.34 -23.45
N PRO A 129 3.86 6.57 -23.31
CA PRO A 129 4.79 5.54 -22.83
C PRO A 129 4.38 4.97 -21.47
N SER A 130 4.48 3.65 -21.33
CA SER A 130 4.31 2.98 -20.04
C SER A 130 5.54 3.21 -19.16
N PRO A 131 5.39 3.56 -17.87
CA PRO A 131 6.50 3.59 -16.91
C PRO A 131 7.24 2.25 -16.81
N MET A 132 6.55 1.14 -17.09
CA MET A 132 7.10 -0.21 -17.09
C MET A 132 7.64 -0.64 -18.46
N GLY A 133 7.70 0.24 -19.46
CA GLY A 133 8.04 -0.11 -20.85
C GLY A 133 9.40 -0.80 -20.97
N LEU A 134 10.46 -0.13 -20.51
CA LEU A 134 11.84 -0.66 -20.56
C LEU A 134 12.04 -1.88 -19.67
N SER A 135 11.47 -1.88 -18.47
CA SER A 135 11.51 -3.05 -17.58
C SER A 135 10.82 -4.25 -18.22
N THR A 136 9.78 -4.01 -19.04
CA THR A 136 9.13 -5.12 -19.71
C THR A 136 9.92 -5.62 -20.89
N GLN A 137 10.52 -4.71 -21.66
CA GLN A 137 11.45 -5.12 -22.71
C GLN A 137 12.57 -5.98 -22.13
N MET A 138 13.14 -5.61 -20.98
CA MET A 138 14.14 -6.43 -20.28
C MET A 138 13.58 -7.81 -19.88
N MET A 139 12.36 -7.87 -19.36
CA MET A 139 11.70 -9.14 -19.01
C MET A 139 11.51 -10.03 -20.25
N GLU A 140 11.05 -9.46 -21.37
CA GLU A 140 10.82 -10.17 -22.63
C GLU A 140 12.14 -10.64 -23.25
N ASP A 141 13.18 -9.81 -23.24
CA ASP A 141 14.52 -10.14 -23.75
C ASP A 141 15.16 -11.28 -22.95
N THR A 142 14.84 -11.42 -21.66
CA THR A 142 15.46 -12.41 -20.76
C THR A 142 14.61 -13.66 -20.54
N ARG A 143 13.27 -13.57 -20.64
CA ARG A 143 12.33 -14.65 -20.29
C ARG A 143 11.28 -14.94 -21.37
N GLY A 144 11.33 -14.23 -22.49
CA GLY A 144 10.40 -14.33 -23.60
C GLY A 144 9.11 -13.54 -23.37
N ALA A 145 8.41 -13.22 -24.46
CA ALA A 145 7.08 -12.63 -24.43
C ALA A 145 6.00 -13.72 -24.32
N HIS A 146 4.98 -13.49 -23.49
CA HIS A 146 3.87 -14.42 -23.25
C HIS A 146 2.53 -13.66 -23.17
N ASP A 147 1.42 -14.36 -23.46
CA ASP A 147 0.07 -13.78 -23.45
C ASP A 147 -0.59 -13.72 -22.06
N SER A 148 0.08 -14.24 -21.02
CA SER A 148 -0.38 -14.17 -19.62
C SER A 148 -0.34 -12.74 -19.05
N PRO A 149 -1.07 -12.42 -17.96
CA PRO A 149 -1.04 -11.08 -17.35
C PRO A 149 0.38 -10.61 -16.99
N ARG A 150 0.73 -9.37 -17.38
CA ARG A 150 2.11 -8.83 -17.28
C ARG A 150 2.72 -8.92 -15.88
N ASN A 151 2.00 -8.48 -14.85
CA ASN A 151 2.51 -8.56 -13.48
C ASN A 151 2.78 -10.01 -13.05
N ALA A 152 1.92 -10.96 -13.43
CA ALA A 152 2.16 -12.37 -13.14
C ALA A 152 3.45 -12.87 -13.80
N GLN A 153 3.75 -12.42 -15.02
CA GLN A 153 5.01 -12.75 -15.69
C GLN A 153 6.23 -12.28 -14.90
N TYR A 154 6.26 -11.01 -14.44
CA TYR A 154 7.38 -10.46 -13.67
C TYR A 154 7.70 -11.33 -12.44
N PHE A 155 6.71 -11.54 -11.58
CA PHE A 155 6.93 -12.25 -10.31
C PHE A 155 7.13 -13.75 -10.51
N ALA A 156 6.42 -14.38 -11.45
CA ALA A 156 6.64 -15.80 -11.73
C ALA A 156 8.02 -16.04 -12.36
N ASN A 157 8.50 -15.14 -13.23
CA ASN A 157 9.86 -15.22 -13.78
C ASN A 157 10.95 -15.03 -12.72
N ALA A 158 10.73 -14.18 -11.72
CA ALA A 158 11.59 -14.07 -10.54
C ALA A 158 11.59 -15.39 -9.74
N GLY A 159 10.41 -15.99 -9.54
CA GLY A 159 10.28 -17.32 -8.94
C GLY A 159 11.03 -18.41 -9.73
N ARG A 160 10.93 -18.40 -11.06
CA ARG A 160 11.69 -19.32 -11.92
C ARG A 160 13.20 -19.13 -11.79
N GLU A 161 13.67 -17.89 -11.67
CA GLU A 161 15.10 -17.60 -11.48
C GLU A 161 15.58 -18.17 -10.14
N TYR A 162 14.76 -18.00 -9.10
CA TYR A 162 15.01 -18.58 -7.80
C TYR A 162 15.07 -20.12 -7.86
N MET A 163 14.14 -20.77 -8.57
CA MET A 163 14.15 -22.22 -8.79
C MET A 163 15.42 -22.66 -9.53
N GLU A 164 15.78 -21.98 -10.61
CA GLU A 164 16.97 -22.25 -11.43
C GLU A 164 18.26 -22.15 -10.61
N LYS A 165 18.35 -21.18 -9.69
CA LYS A 165 19.53 -20.95 -8.84
C LYS A 165 19.62 -21.86 -7.63
N TYR A 166 18.49 -22.15 -6.99
CA TYR A 166 18.48 -22.69 -5.62
C TYR A 166 17.66 -23.97 -5.43
N GLY A 167 17.01 -24.48 -6.48
CA GLY A 167 16.31 -25.77 -6.43
C GLY A 167 14.97 -25.74 -5.67
N ALA A 168 14.34 -24.56 -5.55
CA ALA A 168 12.95 -24.47 -5.12
C ALA A 168 12.01 -25.22 -6.08
N ARG A 169 10.89 -25.69 -5.56
CA ARG A 169 9.85 -26.40 -6.31
C ARG A 169 8.58 -25.56 -6.37
N ALA A 170 7.72 -25.83 -7.35
CA ALA A 170 6.44 -25.12 -7.49
C ALA A 170 5.59 -25.21 -6.21
N GLU A 171 5.67 -26.34 -5.50
CA GLU A 171 4.97 -26.59 -4.24
C GLU A 171 5.40 -25.66 -3.11
N ASP A 172 6.63 -25.15 -3.13
CA ASP A 172 7.11 -24.23 -2.09
C ASP A 172 6.42 -22.86 -2.22
N PHE A 173 6.17 -22.42 -3.45
CA PHE A 173 5.38 -21.22 -3.72
C PHE A 173 3.90 -21.45 -3.40
N ALA A 174 3.36 -22.63 -3.70
CA ALA A 174 1.98 -22.97 -3.39
C ALA A 174 1.74 -23.04 -1.86
N GLU A 175 2.75 -23.48 -1.09
CA GLU A 175 2.68 -23.54 0.37
C GLU A 175 2.56 -22.16 1.02
N ILE A 176 3.25 -21.14 0.48
CA ILE A 176 3.04 -19.74 0.89
C ILE A 176 1.56 -19.35 0.75
N ALA A 177 0.95 -19.61 -0.41
CA ALA A 177 -0.45 -19.26 -0.61
C ALA A 177 -1.38 -20.05 0.33
N ARG A 178 -1.05 -21.32 0.63
CA ARG A 178 -1.80 -22.13 1.61
C ARG A 178 -1.78 -21.46 2.98
N ILE A 179 -0.62 -20.96 3.41
CA ILE A 179 -0.44 -20.25 4.67
C ILE A 179 -1.23 -18.94 4.67
N SER A 180 -1.19 -18.14 3.60
CA SER A 180 -1.99 -16.91 3.47
C SER A 180 -3.49 -17.15 3.63
N HIS A 181 -4.04 -18.17 2.94
CA HIS A 181 -5.46 -18.54 3.06
C HIS A 181 -5.81 -19.17 4.42
N GLU A 182 -4.86 -19.81 5.09
CA GLU A 182 -5.01 -20.28 6.47
C GLU A 182 -5.12 -19.09 7.44
N HIS A 183 -4.20 -18.13 7.34
CA HIS A 183 -4.14 -16.94 8.18
C HIS A 183 -5.41 -16.08 8.03
N SER A 184 -5.90 -15.89 6.81
CA SER A 184 -7.01 -14.98 6.49
C SER A 184 -8.34 -15.33 7.17
N GLN A 185 -8.53 -16.59 7.59
CA GLN A 185 -9.74 -17.01 8.31
C GLN A 185 -10.03 -16.17 9.56
N ARG A 186 -8.95 -15.74 10.23
CA ARG A 186 -8.98 -14.95 11.47
C ARG A 186 -9.07 -13.45 11.21
N ASN A 187 -9.06 -13.02 9.95
CA ASN A 187 -9.13 -11.61 9.57
C ASN A 187 -10.53 -11.27 9.02
N PRO A 188 -11.35 -10.48 9.73
CA PRO A 188 -12.67 -10.08 9.25
C PRO A 188 -12.61 -9.12 8.04
N TYR A 189 -11.45 -8.51 7.77
CA TYR A 189 -11.25 -7.57 6.67
C TYR A 189 -10.82 -8.24 5.37
N ALA A 190 -10.53 -9.55 5.39
CA ALA A 190 -10.04 -10.27 4.23
C ALA A 190 -11.15 -10.59 3.22
N GLN A 191 -10.89 -10.33 1.94
CA GLN A 191 -11.81 -10.67 0.85
C GLN A 191 -12.06 -12.18 0.76
N PHE A 192 -11.01 -12.99 0.96
CA PHE A 192 -11.11 -14.45 0.99
C PHE A 192 -10.75 -14.99 2.36
N ARG A 193 -11.69 -15.69 2.98
CA ARG A 193 -11.53 -16.38 4.28
C ARG A 193 -11.66 -17.90 4.15
N GLN A 194 -11.72 -18.41 2.92
CA GLN A 194 -11.75 -19.83 2.62
C GLN A 194 -10.36 -20.43 2.81
N LYS A 195 -10.30 -21.61 3.44
CA LYS A 195 -9.10 -22.45 3.49
C LYS A 195 -9.01 -23.30 2.23
N TYR A 196 -7.78 -23.49 1.77
CA TYR A 196 -7.44 -24.43 0.71
C TYR A 196 -6.33 -25.35 1.19
N THR A 197 -6.36 -26.59 0.72
CA THR A 197 -5.26 -27.55 0.83
C THR A 197 -4.15 -27.18 -0.17
N LEU A 198 -2.92 -27.66 0.10
CA LEU A 198 -1.80 -27.47 -0.84
C LEU A 198 -2.14 -28.03 -2.24
N GLU A 199 -2.78 -29.20 -2.28
CA GLU A 199 -3.17 -29.88 -3.51
C GLU A 199 -4.17 -29.05 -4.34
N GLU A 200 -5.16 -28.44 -3.69
CA GLU A 200 -6.12 -27.55 -4.37
C GLU A 200 -5.43 -26.32 -4.98
N ILE A 201 -4.44 -25.75 -4.28
CA ILE A 201 -3.68 -24.59 -4.78
C ILE A 201 -2.82 -24.97 -5.97
N VAL A 202 -2.09 -26.09 -5.90
CA VAL A 202 -1.26 -26.61 -6.98
C VAL A 202 -2.11 -26.95 -8.21
N LYS A 203 -3.32 -27.49 -8.03
CA LYS A 203 -4.25 -27.83 -9.12
C LYS A 203 -5.09 -26.66 -9.62
N SER A 204 -5.05 -25.51 -8.96
CA SER A 204 -5.81 -24.33 -9.41
C SER A 204 -5.27 -23.81 -10.76
N PRO A 205 -6.08 -23.08 -11.56
CA PRO A 205 -5.70 -22.69 -12.92
C PRO A 205 -4.33 -22.00 -12.98
N MET A 206 -3.44 -22.49 -13.84
CA MET A 206 -2.14 -21.87 -14.08
C MET A 206 -2.31 -20.48 -14.68
N ILE A 207 -1.63 -19.49 -14.12
CA ILE A 207 -1.62 -18.11 -14.66
C ILE A 207 -0.32 -17.88 -15.44
N HIS A 208 0.81 -18.16 -14.81
CA HIS A 208 2.13 -18.16 -15.43
C HIS A 208 3.05 -19.02 -14.56
N ALA A 209 3.68 -20.05 -15.13
CA ALA A 209 4.44 -21.02 -14.34
C ALA A 209 5.55 -20.35 -13.50
N PRO A 210 5.71 -20.71 -12.20
CA PRO A 210 5.03 -21.79 -11.48
C PRO A 210 3.71 -21.38 -10.76
N ILE A 211 3.20 -20.18 -11.03
CA ILE A 211 2.17 -19.52 -10.23
C ILE A 211 0.76 -19.81 -10.77
N THR A 212 -0.07 -20.36 -9.89
CA THR A 212 -1.49 -20.67 -10.12
C THR A 212 -2.39 -19.57 -9.58
N LYS A 213 -3.67 -19.60 -9.94
CA LYS A 213 -4.65 -18.54 -9.61
C LYS A 213 -4.76 -18.28 -8.11
N LEU A 214 -4.71 -19.31 -7.28
CA LEU A 214 -4.82 -19.16 -5.81
C LEU A 214 -3.54 -18.62 -5.15
N GLN A 215 -2.46 -18.49 -5.92
CA GLN A 215 -1.20 -17.88 -5.51
C GLN A 215 -1.06 -16.39 -5.92
N CYS A 216 -2.11 -15.83 -6.54
CA CYS A 216 -2.17 -14.44 -6.98
C CYS A 216 -3.12 -13.64 -6.11
N SER A 217 -2.73 -12.42 -5.70
CA SER A 217 -3.66 -11.49 -5.04
C SER A 217 -4.83 -11.14 -5.96
N PRO A 218 -6.08 -11.12 -5.48
CA PRO A 218 -7.20 -10.59 -6.25
C PRO A 218 -7.14 -9.06 -6.31
N THR A 219 -7.72 -8.49 -7.37
CA THR A 219 -8.14 -7.09 -7.34
C THR A 219 -9.24 -6.88 -6.32
N SER A 220 -9.18 -5.78 -5.58
CA SER A 220 -10.11 -5.48 -4.49
C SER A 220 -10.41 -3.99 -4.43
N ASP A 221 -11.64 -3.66 -4.06
CA ASP A 221 -12.01 -2.32 -3.61
C ASP A 221 -11.80 -2.25 -2.09
N GLY A 222 -11.33 -1.12 -1.60
CA GLY A 222 -11.13 -0.92 -0.17
C GLY A 222 -10.36 0.35 0.16
N ALA A 223 -10.38 0.72 1.44
CA ALA A 223 -9.61 1.83 1.97
C ALA A 223 -8.98 1.50 3.32
N GLY A 224 -7.83 2.13 3.57
CA GLY A 224 -7.14 2.14 4.85
C GLY A 224 -6.74 3.57 5.21
N ALA A 225 -6.59 3.84 6.51
CA ALA A 225 -6.18 5.16 6.99
C ALA A 225 -5.30 5.04 8.24
N ALA A 226 -4.46 6.06 8.45
CA ALA A 226 -3.63 6.19 9.64
C ALA A 226 -3.53 7.66 10.06
N VAL A 227 -3.54 7.90 11.37
CA VAL A 227 -3.23 9.19 12.00
C VAL A 227 -1.80 9.12 12.50
N VAL A 228 -0.93 9.96 11.95
CA VAL A 228 0.49 10.06 12.35
C VAL A 228 0.70 11.35 13.12
N VAL A 229 1.29 11.26 14.31
CA VAL A 229 1.46 12.40 15.22
C VAL A 229 2.90 12.54 15.70
N SER A 230 3.25 13.75 16.12
CA SER A 230 4.55 14.05 16.72
C SER A 230 4.61 13.68 18.20
N GLN A 231 5.83 13.65 18.74
CA GLN A 231 6.04 13.62 20.19
C GLN A 231 5.34 14.79 20.92
N ARG A 232 5.36 16.01 20.37
CA ARG A 232 4.70 17.19 20.99
C ARG A 232 3.21 16.99 21.13
N PHE A 233 2.57 16.42 20.11
CA PHE A 233 1.14 16.11 20.14
C PHE A 233 0.79 15.15 21.27
N LEU A 234 1.62 14.10 21.47
CA LEU A 234 1.45 13.13 22.55
C LEU A 234 1.78 13.71 23.93
N ASP A 235 2.76 14.61 24.03
CA ASP A 235 3.11 15.27 25.29
C ASP A 235 1.97 16.15 25.80
N ALA A 236 1.27 16.83 24.89
CA ALA A 236 0.07 17.59 25.20
C ALA A 236 -1.15 16.69 25.53
N ARG A 237 -1.10 15.40 25.19
CA ARG A 237 -2.22 14.43 25.33
C ARG A 237 -1.73 13.11 25.92
N ALA A 238 -1.17 13.19 27.13
CA ALA A 238 -0.50 12.05 27.78
C ALA A 238 -1.36 10.77 27.90
N HIS A 239 -2.68 10.90 27.96
CA HIS A 239 -3.63 9.78 28.00
C HIS A 239 -3.61 8.91 26.72
N LEU A 240 -3.09 9.41 25.59
CA LEU A 240 -3.00 8.68 24.33
C LEU A 240 -1.66 7.95 24.14
N ARG A 241 -0.69 8.14 25.04
CA ARG A 241 0.67 7.56 24.89
C ARG A 241 0.68 6.04 24.87
N SER A 242 -0.23 5.39 25.59
CA SER A 242 -0.27 3.92 25.71
C SER A 242 -0.66 3.19 24.41
N GLN A 243 -1.38 3.86 23.51
CA GLN A 243 -1.79 3.31 22.20
C GLN A 243 -0.85 3.73 21.06
N ALA A 244 0.04 4.70 21.29
CA ALA A 244 0.95 5.20 20.27
C ALA A 244 1.99 4.14 19.86
N ILE A 245 2.15 3.95 18.55
CA ILE A 245 3.12 3.04 17.96
C ILE A 245 4.23 3.85 17.31
N LEU A 246 5.46 3.72 17.81
CA LEU A 246 6.64 4.41 17.30
C LEU A 246 7.01 3.88 15.91
N MET A 247 7.19 4.78 14.95
CA MET A 247 7.80 4.48 13.65
C MET A 247 9.33 4.52 13.77
N ALA A 248 9.87 3.48 14.40
CA ALA A 248 11.26 3.38 14.87
C ALA A 248 12.30 3.45 13.75
N GLY A 249 11.96 2.97 12.56
CA GLY A 249 12.77 3.14 11.36
C GLY A 249 11.89 3.10 10.12
N GLN A 250 12.22 3.90 9.11
CA GLN A 250 11.49 3.90 7.86
C GLN A 250 12.40 4.32 6.71
N THR A 251 12.24 3.67 5.57
CA THR A 251 12.98 4.05 4.37
C THR A 251 12.09 3.86 3.14
N LEU A 252 12.05 4.86 2.28
CA LEU A 252 11.60 4.75 0.91
C LEU A 252 12.82 4.75 -0.01
N MET A 253 12.93 3.75 -0.88
CA MET A 253 13.95 3.72 -1.93
C MET A 253 13.33 3.34 -3.26
N THR A 254 13.97 3.80 -4.33
CA THR A 254 13.65 3.46 -5.71
C THR A 254 14.72 2.54 -6.30
N ASP A 255 14.51 2.18 -7.56
CA ASP A 255 15.42 1.36 -8.35
C ASP A 255 16.84 1.94 -8.43
N SER A 256 17.81 1.04 -8.52
CA SER A 256 19.19 1.30 -8.88
C SER A 256 19.46 0.75 -10.29
N PRO A 257 20.67 0.93 -10.89
CA PRO A 257 21.01 0.26 -12.15
C PRO A 257 20.84 -1.27 -12.11
N ALA A 258 20.77 -1.89 -10.94
CA ALA A 258 20.47 -3.32 -10.78
C ALA A 258 19.11 -3.72 -11.38
N LEU A 259 18.14 -2.81 -11.51
CA LEU A 259 16.87 -3.08 -12.19
C LEU A 259 17.07 -3.66 -13.60
N TYR A 260 18.14 -3.26 -14.29
CA TYR A 260 18.48 -3.71 -15.64
C TYR A 260 19.68 -4.67 -15.66
N SER A 261 19.89 -5.42 -14.57
CA SER A 261 20.95 -6.45 -14.45
C SER A 261 20.70 -7.72 -15.26
N LYS A 262 19.55 -7.82 -15.95
CA LYS A 262 19.00 -9.03 -16.57
C LYS A 262 18.52 -10.11 -15.58
N SER A 263 18.52 -9.82 -14.27
CA SER A 263 17.86 -10.66 -13.27
C SER A 263 16.37 -10.34 -13.20
N ALA A 264 15.53 -11.38 -13.28
CA ALA A 264 14.10 -11.27 -13.03
C ALA A 264 13.80 -10.97 -11.55
N MET A 265 14.62 -11.43 -10.61
CA MET A 265 14.52 -11.07 -9.19
C MET A 265 14.78 -9.57 -8.98
N ASP A 266 15.78 -8.99 -9.65
CA ASP A 266 16.02 -7.54 -9.56
C ASP A 266 14.92 -6.72 -10.24
N LEU A 267 14.33 -7.22 -11.35
CA LEU A 267 13.18 -6.60 -12.01
C LEU A 267 11.95 -6.43 -11.11
N VAL A 268 11.83 -7.25 -10.06
CA VAL A 268 10.77 -7.15 -9.06
C VAL A 268 11.22 -6.50 -7.75
N GLY A 269 12.41 -5.87 -7.75
CA GLY A 269 12.90 -5.02 -6.67
C GLY A 269 13.61 -5.76 -5.52
N TYR A 270 14.28 -6.88 -5.80
CA TYR A 270 15.10 -7.59 -4.81
C TYR A 270 16.24 -6.71 -4.26
N ASP A 271 17.09 -6.12 -5.13
CA ASP A 271 18.11 -5.14 -4.72
C ASP A 271 17.51 -3.96 -3.96
N MET A 272 16.42 -3.39 -4.50
CA MET A 272 15.73 -2.25 -3.90
C MET A 272 15.26 -2.55 -2.46
N THR A 273 14.68 -3.73 -2.25
CA THR A 273 14.27 -4.21 -0.93
C THR A 273 15.46 -4.34 0.02
N LYS A 274 16.56 -4.98 -0.40
CA LYS A 274 17.74 -5.20 0.44
C LYS A 274 18.34 -3.90 0.94
N ARG A 275 18.43 -2.88 0.08
CA ARG A 275 18.94 -1.56 0.47
C ARG A 275 18.00 -0.86 1.45
N ALA A 276 16.68 -0.89 1.17
CA ALA A 276 15.70 -0.22 2.01
C ALA A 276 15.58 -0.84 3.40
N VAL A 277 15.56 -2.17 3.49
CA VAL A 277 15.46 -2.87 4.77
C VAL A 277 16.72 -2.65 5.62
N ALA A 278 17.91 -2.67 5.01
CA ALA A 278 19.17 -2.40 5.72
C ALA A 278 19.18 -0.98 6.33
N ALA A 279 18.69 0.02 5.58
CA ALA A 279 18.58 1.38 6.08
C ALA A 279 17.54 1.51 7.21
N ALA A 280 16.36 0.89 7.05
CA ALA A 280 15.31 0.92 8.08
C ALA A 280 15.73 0.19 9.37
N TYR A 281 16.41 -0.95 9.26
CA TYR A 281 17.02 -1.66 10.39
C TYR A 281 18.06 -0.83 11.11
N LYS A 282 18.95 -0.18 10.36
CA LYS A 282 19.97 0.73 10.92
C LYS A 282 19.33 1.89 11.68
N GLU A 283 18.29 2.53 11.12
CA GLU A 283 17.58 3.62 11.80
C GLU A 283 16.90 3.14 13.08
N ALA A 284 16.27 1.96 13.05
CA ALA A 284 15.55 1.40 14.20
C ALA A 284 16.46 0.75 15.27
N GLY A 285 17.75 0.56 14.98
CA GLY A 285 18.71 -0.14 15.85
C GLY A 285 18.33 -1.59 16.11
N VAL A 286 17.83 -2.30 15.09
CA VAL A 286 17.43 -3.72 15.16
C VAL A 286 17.97 -4.50 13.97
N GLY A 287 17.91 -5.82 14.02
CA GLY A 287 18.20 -6.72 12.90
C GLY A 287 17.04 -7.66 12.57
N PRO A 288 17.17 -8.51 11.54
CA PRO A 288 16.12 -9.43 11.11
C PRO A 288 15.69 -10.42 12.20
N LYS A 289 16.61 -10.79 13.11
CA LYS A 289 16.33 -11.70 14.24
C LYS A 289 15.43 -11.09 15.33
N ASP A 290 15.30 -9.77 15.36
CA ASP A 290 14.42 -9.08 16.31
C ASP A 290 12.96 -9.02 15.82
N ILE A 291 12.71 -9.36 14.54
CA ILE A 291 11.40 -9.30 13.93
C ILE A 291 10.66 -10.61 14.20
N ALA A 292 9.58 -10.54 14.98
CA ALA A 292 8.71 -11.69 15.23
C ALA A 292 7.47 -11.71 14.33
N VAL A 293 7.06 -10.55 13.79
CA VAL A 293 5.89 -10.43 12.92
C VAL A 293 6.18 -9.47 11.77
N CYS A 294 5.77 -9.86 10.57
CA CYS A 294 6.00 -9.09 9.35
C CYS A 294 4.74 -9.08 8.47
N GLU A 295 4.35 -7.90 7.98
CA GLU A 295 3.43 -7.76 6.86
C GLU A 295 4.24 -7.34 5.63
N LEU A 296 4.38 -8.23 4.64
CA LEU A 296 5.16 -7.99 3.42
C LEU A 296 4.30 -7.98 2.17
N HIS A 297 4.90 -7.67 1.03
CA HIS A 297 4.19 -7.47 -0.23
C HIS A 297 4.01 -8.77 -1.05
N ASP A 298 3.16 -9.68 -0.59
CA ASP A 298 2.85 -10.97 -1.25
C ASP A 298 1.84 -10.84 -2.39
N CYS A 299 2.01 -9.90 -3.33
CA CYS A 299 1.11 -9.79 -4.50
C CYS A 299 1.04 -11.10 -5.32
N PHE A 300 2.12 -11.88 -5.29
CA PHE A 300 2.21 -13.26 -5.74
C PHE A 300 3.09 -14.03 -4.76
N SER A 301 2.84 -15.33 -4.56
CA SER A 301 3.65 -16.17 -3.65
C SER A 301 5.15 -16.18 -3.99
N ALA A 302 5.51 -16.05 -5.28
CA ALA A 302 6.90 -15.87 -5.71
C ALA A 302 7.56 -14.64 -5.10
N ASN A 303 6.82 -13.54 -4.93
CA ASN A 303 7.38 -12.33 -4.33
C ASN A 303 7.65 -12.53 -2.84
N GLU A 304 6.74 -13.18 -2.10
CA GLU A 304 6.98 -13.50 -0.70
C GLU A 304 8.23 -14.37 -0.53
N LEU A 305 8.42 -15.41 -1.34
CA LEU A 305 9.59 -16.29 -1.26
C LEU A 305 10.90 -15.50 -1.38
N ILE A 306 11.03 -14.65 -2.41
CA ILE A 306 12.26 -13.86 -2.61
C ILE A 306 12.44 -12.80 -1.51
N LEU A 307 11.34 -12.30 -0.93
CA LEU A 307 11.37 -11.32 0.15
C LEU A 307 11.83 -11.92 1.48
N LEU A 308 11.61 -13.21 1.74
CA LEU A 308 12.17 -13.87 2.92
C LEU A 308 13.70 -13.75 2.97
N GLU A 309 14.37 -13.80 1.81
CA GLU A 309 15.81 -13.52 1.70
C GLU A 309 16.11 -12.02 1.63
N GLY A 310 15.33 -11.27 0.86
CA GLY A 310 15.53 -9.82 0.70
C GLY A 310 15.45 -9.03 2.01
N LEU A 311 14.62 -9.51 2.95
CA LEU A 311 14.46 -8.96 4.30
C LEU A 311 15.47 -9.54 5.31
N GLY A 312 16.22 -10.58 4.94
CA GLY A 312 17.23 -11.21 5.79
C GLY A 312 16.67 -12.23 6.80
N PHE A 313 15.45 -12.76 6.59
CA PHE A 313 14.87 -13.80 7.45
C PHE A 313 15.42 -15.20 7.17
N SER A 314 15.99 -15.40 5.99
CA SER A 314 16.68 -16.63 5.60
C SER A 314 18.04 -16.33 4.98
N GLU A 315 18.93 -17.31 5.04
CA GLU A 315 20.18 -17.26 4.29
C GLU A 315 19.90 -17.29 2.77
N PRO A 316 20.78 -16.70 1.94
CA PRO A 316 20.62 -16.75 0.48
C PRO A 316 20.44 -18.18 -0.04
N GLY A 317 19.42 -18.39 -0.86
CA GLY A 317 19.03 -19.69 -1.41
C GLY A 317 18.30 -20.64 -0.46
N LYS A 318 17.92 -20.19 0.75
CA LYS A 318 17.30 -21.04 1.80
C LYS A 318 15.86 -20.68 2.17
N ALA A 319 15.27 -19.64 1.58
CA ALA A 319 13.87 -19.26 1.85
C ALA A 319 12.88 -20.41 1.61
N HIS A 320 13.07 -21.20 0.56
CA HIS A 320 12.16 -22.30 0.26
C HIS A 320 12.21 -23.45 1.29
N GLU A 321 13.35 -23.67 1.95
CA GLU A 321 13.46 -24.62 3.06
C GLU A 321 12.70 -24.10 4.28
N MET A 322 12.83 -22.80 4.59
CA MET A 322 12.10 -22.13 5.66
C MET A 322 10.58 -22.27 5.47
N VAL A 323 10.09 -22.10 4.24
CA VAL A 323 8.66 -22.32 3.92
C VAL A 323 8.25 -23.78 4.13
N ARG A 324 9.01 -24.75 3.57
CA ARG A 324 8.71 -26.19 3.71
C ARG A 324 8.67 -26.65 5.18
N ASN A 325 9.51 -26.06 6.01
CA ASN A 325 9.58 -26.37 7.44
C ASN A 325 8.41 -25.77 8.24
N GLY A 326 7.60 -24.89 7.63
CA GLY A 326 6.54 -24.16 8.31
C GLY A 326 7.06 -23.04 9.21
N ASP A 327 8.28 -22.54 8.98
CA ASP A 327 8.93 -21.57 9.86
C ASP A 327 8.33 -20.16 9.76
N ILE A 328 7.54 -19.87 8.71
CA ILE A 328 6.91 -18.56 8.48
C ILE A 328 5.48 -18.43 9.04
N THR A 329 4.96 -19.46 9.70
CA THR A 329 3.57 -19.52 10.22
C THR A 329 3.53 -19.86 11.71
N TYR A 330 2.34 -19.84 12.32
CA TYR A 330 2.16 -20.07 13.75
C TYR A 330 2.74 -21.41 14.19
N GLY A 331 3.58 -21.38 15.22
CA GLY A 331 4.31 -22.55 15.72
C GLY A 331 5.63 -22.83 15.00
N GLY A 332 5.95 -22.09 13.93
CA GLY A 332 7.24 -22.12 13.25
C GLY A 332 8.37 -21.43 14.04
N LYS A 333 9.61 -21.56 13.55
CA LYS A 333 10.80 -20.98 14.21
C LYS A 333 11.20 -19.59 13.71
N GLY A 334 10.61 -19.12 12.61
CA GLY A 334 10.87 -17.81 12.02
C GLY A 334 9.83 -16.75 12.43
N PRO A 335 9.91 -15.55 11.84
CA PRO A 335 8.85 -14.56 11.96
C PRO A 335 7.53 -15.10 11.40
N ILE A 336 6.43 -14.71 12.03
CA ILE A 336 5.10 -14.92 11.46
C ILE A 336 4.90 -13.92 10.33
N ILE A 337 4.75 -14.45 9.12
CA ILE A 337 4.55 -13.66 7.91
C ILE A 337 3.07 -13.51 7.62
N ASN A 338 2.64 -12.29 7.35
CA ASN A 338 1.30 -11.94 6.90
C ASN A 338 0.20 -12.57 7.77
N PRO A 339 0.18 -12.34 9.11
CA PRO A 339 -0.84 -12.90 10.01
C PRO A 339 -2.28 -12.51 9.61
N SER A 340 -2.43 -11.44 8.83
CA SER A 340 -3.69 -10.98 8.28
C SER A 340 -4.20 -11.78 7.06
N GLY A 341 -3.40 -12.71 6.54
CA GLY A 341 -3.64 -13.44 5.29
C GLY A 341 -3.02 -12.81 4.05
N GLY A 342 -2.26 -11.72 4.20
CA GLY A 342 -1.50 -11.11 3.11
C GLY A 342 -2.36 -10.61 1.93
N LEU A 343 -1.73 -10.07 0.90
CA LEU A 343 -2.39 -9.62 -0.31
C LEU A 343 -3.08 -10.78 -1.04
N ILE A 344 -2.52 -12.01 -0.96
CA ILE A 344 -3.08 -13.21 -1.61
C ILE A 344 -4.54 -13.44 -1.19
N SER A 345 -4.84 -13.32 0.11
CA SER A 345 -6.18 -13.64 0.64
C SER A 345 -6.95 -12.42 1.11
N LYS A 346 -6.27 -11.43 1.71
CA LYS A 346 -6.92 -10.17 2.16
C LYS A 346 -7.45 -9.38 0.98
N GLY A 347 -6.73 -9.41 -0.14
CA GLY A 347 -7.00 -8.58 -1.31
C GLY A 347 -6.04 -7.40 -1.42
N HIS A 348 -6.00 -6.79 -2.61
CA HIS A 348 -4.98 -5.80 -2.96
C HIS A 348 -5.53 -4.52 -3.61
N PRO A 349 -6.26 -3.67 -2.86
CA PRO A 349 -6.51 -2.28 -3.26
C PRO A 349 -5.19 -1.50 -3.16
N LEU A 350 -4.68 -1.02 -4.28
CA LEU A 350 -3.28 -0.54 -4.40
C LEU A 350 -2.99 0.61 -3.43
N GLY A 351 -3.84 1.65 -3.44
CA GLY A 351 -3.70 2.80 -2.54
C GLY A 351 -3.82 2.46 -1.05
N ALA A 352 -4.58 1.44 -0.69
CA ALA A 352 -4.90 1.10 0.70
C ALA A 352 -3.99 0.03 1.32
N THR A 353 -3.26 -0.74 0.51
CA THR A 353 -2.48 -1.90 0.98
C THR A 353 -1.45 -1.55 2.04
N GLY A 354 -0.63 -0.51 1.81
CA GLY A 354 0.36 -0.07 2.79
C GLY A 354 -0.25 0.36 4.12
N LEU A 355 -1.46 0.93 4.11
CA LEU A 355 -2.16 1.32 5.34
C LEU A 355 -2.80 0.12 6.03
N ALA A 356 -3.26 -0.89 5.28
CA ALA A 356 -3.77 -2.13 5.84
C ALA A 356 -2.68 -2.96 6.53
N GLN A 357 -1.46 -2.98 5.98
CA GLN A 357 -0.30 -3.57 6.64
C GLN A 357 0.03 -2.81 7.94
N CYS A 358 0.07 -1.47 7.89
CA CYS A 358 0.28 -0.64 9.08
C CYS A 358 -0.78 -0.89 10.17
N ALA A 359 -2.05 -1.01 9.79
CA ALA A 359 -3.15 -1.30 10.71
C ALA A 359 -2.96 -2.64 11.43
N GLU A 360 -2.65 -3.71 10.69
CA GLU A 360 -2.40 -5.02 11.28
C GLU A 360 -1.24 -4.97 12.28
N LEU A 361 -0.10 -4.38 11.92
CA LEU A 361 1.07 -4.33 12.80
C LEU A 361 0.83 -3.45 14.04
N CYS A 362 0.04 -2.38 13.91
CA CYS A 362 -0.41 -1.60 15.07
C CYS A 362 -1.29 -2.44 16.00
N TRP A 363 -2.25 -3.18 15.46
CA TRP A 363 -3.10 -4.07 16.27
C TRP A 363 -2.30 -5.20 16.94
N GLN A 364 -1.29 -5.75 16.25
CA GLN A 364 -0.35 -6.72 16.83
C GLN A 364 0.41 -6.10 18.02
N LEU A 365 1.07 -4.96 17.83
CA LEU A 365 1.86 -4.30 18.88
C LEU A 365 1.01 -3.77 20.05
N ARG A 366 -0.24 -3.42 19.81
CA ARG A 366 -1.21 -3.04 20.86
C ARG A 366 -1.80 -4.24 21.60
N GLY A 367 -1.67 -5.45 21.05
CA GLY A 367 -2.29 -6.64 21.63
C GLY A 367 -3.76 -6.84 21.26
N TRP A 368 -4.27 -6.05 20.31
CA TRP A 368 -5.68 -6.01 19.93
C TRP A 368 -6.06 -7.14 18.97
N ALA A 369 -5.11 -7.62 18.15
CA ALA A 369 -5.29 -8.75 17.23
C ALA A 369 -5.39 -10.11 17.96
N ASN A 370 -6.21 -10.19 19.00
CA ASN A 370 -6.18 -11.24 20.02
C ASN A 370 -6.55 -12.64 19.52
N ASN A 371 -7.14 -12.75 18.32
CA ASN A 371 -7.45 -14.01 17.65
C ASN A 371 -6.33 -14.51 16.71
N ARG A 372 -5.32 -13.67 16.43
CA ARG A 372 -4.19 -13.94 15.53
C ARG A 372 -2.89 -13.28 16.04
N LEU A 373 -2.78 -13.16 17.35
CA LEU A 373 -1.71 -12.39 17.98
C LEU A 373 -0.38 -13.13 17.87
N VAL A 374 0.67 -12.38 17.61
CA VAL A 374 2.07 -12.83 17.66
C VAL A 374 2.77 -12.07 18.77
N ASP A 375 3.43 -12.78 19.68
CA ASP A 375 4.22 -12.14 20.74
C ASP A 375 5.42 -11.41 20.11
N THR A 376 5.44 -10.08 20.20
CA THR A 376 6.44 -9.25 19.50
C THR A 376 6.78 -7.96 20.25
N LYS A 377 8.03 -7.51 20.08
CA LYS A 377 8.51 -6.17 20.44
C LYS A 377 8.70 -5.27 19.22
N VAL A 378 8.94 -5.88 18.05
CA VAL A 378 9.32 -5.21 16.82
C VAL A 378 8.56 -5.84 15.66
N ALA A 379 7.86 -4.99 14.90
CA ALA A 379 7.11 -5.41 13.72
C ALA A 379 7.71 -4.78 12.46
N LEU A 380 7.74 -5.52 11.36
CA LEU A 380 8.22 -5.04 10.07
C LEU A 380 7.09 -4.96 9.06
N GLN A 381 7.02 -3.84 8.34
CA GLN A 381 6.22 -3.71 7.13
C GLN A 381 7.12 -3.58 5.91
N HIS A 382 6.77 -4.31 4.85
CA HIS A 382 7.34 -4.14 3.52
C HIS A 382 6.22 -3.93 2.50
N ASN A 383 6.29 -2.83 1.76
CA ASN A 383 5.36 -2.52 0.67
C ASN A 383 6.15 -2.10 -0.57
N LEU A 384 5.91 -2.79 -1.68
CA LEU A 384 6.62 -2.57 -2.94
C LEU A 384 5.62 -2.24 -4.06
N GLY A 385 6.03 -1.39 -4.99
CA GLY A 385 5.30 -1.10 -6.23
C GLY A 385 6.29 -1.04 -7.38
N LEU A 386 5.99 -1.74 -8.49
CA LEU A 386 6.83 -1.72 -9.68
C LEU A 386 6.75 -0.36 -10.40
N GLY A 387 7.85 0.05 -11.03
CA GLY A 387 8.01 1.38 -11.62
C GLY A 387 9.35 2.04 -11.23
N GLY A 388 9.82 1.96 -9.99
CA GLY A 388 9.07 1.64 -8.78
C GLY A 388 9.73 2.10 -7.49
N ALA A 389 9.05 1.82 -6.38
CA ALA A 389 9.54 2.12 -5.04
C ALA A 389 9.22 0.99 -4.06
N VAL A 390 10.07 0.87 -3.06
CA VAL A 390 9.81 0.09 -1.85
C VAL A 390 9.74 1.05 -0.66
N VAL A 391 8.83 0.77 0.26
CA VAL A 391 8.80 1.39 1.58
C VAL A 391 8.87 0.30 2.64
N VAL A 392 9.88 0.41 3.51
CA VAL A 392 10.02 -0.44 4.70
C VAL A 392 9.74 0.40 5.93
N ASN A 393 8.94 -0.11 6.85
CA ASN A 393 8.72 0.48 8.17
C ASN A 393 9.04 -0.54 9.26
N ILE A 394 9.67 -0.08 10.34
CA ILE A 394 9.89 -0.82 11.58
C ILE A 394 9.10 -0.12 12.67
N TYR A 395 8.24 -0.89 13.35
CA TYR A 395 7.35 -0.39 14.39
C TYR A 395 7.72 -0.97 15.75
N LYS A 396 7.61 -0.15 16.80
CA LYS A 396 7.73 -0.56 18.20
C LYS A 396 6.62 0.10 19.00
N ARG A 397 6.25 -0.47 20.15
CA ARG A 397 5.45 0.28 21.12
C ARG A 397 6.23 1.50 21.61
N ALA A 398 5.55 2.61 21.87
CA ALA A 398 6.21 3.82 22.39
C ALA A 398 6.91 3.60 23.74
N ASP A 399 6.41 2.66 24.55
CA ASP A 399 7.01 2.25 25.83
C ASP A 399 8.15 1.22 25.69
N GLY A 400 8.45 0.77 24.46
CA GLY A 400 9.48 -0.24 24.17
C GLY A 400 9.18 -1.65 24.70
N GLN A 401 7.99 -1.88 25.28
CA GLN A 401 7.63 -3.17 25.86
C GLN A 401 7.26 -4.19 24.79
N GLN A 402 7.18 -5.45 25.18
CA GLN A 402 6.52 -6.47 24.36
C GLN A 402 5.02 -6.23 24.37
N ASN A 403 4.34 -6.58 23.29
CA ASN A 403 2.89 -6.61 23.30
C ASN A 403 2.36 -7.64 24.33
N LYS A 404 1.11 -7.46 24.74
CA LYS A 404 0.38 -8.41 25.57
C LYS A 404 -1.00 -8.58 24.97
N LYS A 405 -1.47 -9.82 24.88
CA LYS A 405 -2.85 -10.11 24.45
C LYS A 405 -3.86 -9.40 25.36
N LEU A 406 -4.72 -8.59 24.74
CA LEU A 406 -5.86 -7.96 25.40
C LEU A 406 -7.15 -8.72 25.06
N SER A 407 -8.05 -8.83 26.04
CA SER A 407 -9.42 -9.31 25.80
C SER A 407 -10.21 -8.27 25.00
N ASN A 408 -11.33 -8.68 24.40
CA ASN A 408 -12.19 -7.72 23.68
C ASN A 408 -12.72 -6.63 24.62
N GLU A 409 -13.03 -6.98 25.87
CA GLU A 409 -13.50 -6.06 26.90
C GLU A 409 -12.40 -5.05 27.31
N GLU A 410 -11.13 -5.48 27.37
CA GLU A 410 -9.99 -4.59 27.61
C GLU A 410 -9.77 -3.62 26.45
N VAL A 411 -9.92 -4.07 25.21
CA VAL A 411 -9.84 -3.21 24.00
C VAL A 411 -10.97 -2.18 24.01
N VAL A 412 -12.21 -2.59 24.28
CA VAL A 412 -13.37 -1.67 24.37
C VAL A 412 -13.18 -0.63 25.47
N LYS A 413 -12.64 -1.02 26.63
CA LYS A 413 -12.38 -0.07 27.73
C LYS A 413 -11.27 0.95 27.43
N SER A 414 -10.36 0.64 26.51
CA SER A 414 -9.18 1.46 26.21
C SER A 414 -9.24 2.19 24.86
N SER A 415 -10.29 1.95 24.07
CA SER A 415 -10.49 2.55 22.74
C SER A 415 -11.79 3.36 22.68
N ALA A 416 -11.99 4.10 21.59
CA ALA A 416 -13.26 4.80 21.33
C ALA A 416 -14.36 3.90 20.73
N PHE A 417 -14.07 2.60 20.54
CA PHE A 417 -15.00 1.65 19.92
C PHE A 417 -15.75 0.84 20.98
N ASP A 418 -16.99 0.47 20.67
CA ASP A 418 -17.78 -0.49 21.45
C ASP A 418 -17.51 -1.96 21.07
N TYR A 419 -16.49 -2.18 20.23
CA TYR A 419 -16.02 -3.49 19.77
C TYR A 419 -14.50 -3.49 19.64
N ASN A 420 -13.91 -4.67 19.43
CA ASN A 420 -12.50 -4.78 19.10
C ASN A 420 -12.32 -4.68 17.56
N PRO A 421 -11.80 -3.56 17.03
CA PRO A 421 -11.69 -3.35 15.59
C PRO A 421 -10.67 -4.27 14.93
N ALA A 422 -9.77 -4.91 15.68
CA ALA A 422 -8.83 -5.85 15.09
C ALA A 422 -9.47 -7.20 14.75
N VAL A 423 -10.56 -7.60 15.40
CA VAL A 423 -11.16 -8.95 15.23
C VAL A 423 -12.57 -8.93 14.67
N GLU A 424 -13.19 -7.75 14.58
CA GLU A 424 -14.48 -7.56 13.96
C GLU A 424 -14.44 -6.33 13.04
N ALA A 425 -15.06 -6.44 11.86
CA ALA A 425 -15.18 -5.34 10.92
C ALA A 425 -16.62 -4.80 10.98
N ARG A 426 -16.79 -3.60 11.54
CA ARG A 426 -18.08 -2.88 11.54
C ARG A 426 -17.97 -1.60 10.72
N HIS A 427 -19.08 -1.16 10.14
CA HIS A 427 -19.17 0.19 9.59
C HIS A 427 -19.39 1.20 10.73
N PRO A 428 -18.84 2.42 10.63
CA PRO A 428 -19.07 3.47 11.60
C PRO A 428 -20.54 3.91 11.57
N THR A 429 -21.10 4.19 12.74
CA THR A 429 -22.43 4.77 12.81
C THR A 429 -22.41 6.24 12.41
N LYS A 430 -23.58 6.83 12.16
CA LYS A 430 -23.69 8.29 11.97
C LYS A 430 -23.12 9.06 13.17
N ALA A 431 -23.37 8.59 14.39
CA ALA A 431 -22.84 9.21 15.60
C ALA A 431 -21.31 9.14 15.65
N ASP A 432 -20.71 8.05 15.19
CA ASP A 432 -19.26 7.91 15.12
C ASP A 432 -18.63 8.87 14.11
N ALA A 433 -19.25 9.00 12.94
CA ALA A 433 -18.85 10.00 11.96
C ALA A 433 -19.00 11.43 12.50
N ASP A 434 -20.10 11.75 13.18
CA ASP A 434 -20.32 13.08 13.76
C ASP A 434 -19.32 13.42 14.88
N LYS A 435 -18.79 12.44 15.62
CA LYS A 435 -17.74 12.64 16.64
C LYS A 435 -16.43 13.14 16.04
N VAL A 436 -16.07 12.67 14.84
CA VAL A 436 -14.76 12.92 14.23
C VAL A 436 -14.77 14.00 13.15
N ARG A 437 -15.94 14.32 12.58
CA ARG A 437 -16.06 15.47 11.66
C ARG A 437 -15.73 16.77 12.38
N SER A 438 -15.23 17.73 11.62
CA SER A 438 -14.88 19.08 12.09
C SER A 438 -16.08 19.74 12.78
N ARG A 439 -15.84 20.35 13.93
CA ARG A 439 -16.86 21.15 14.63
C ARG A 439 -16.93 22.57 14.08
N LEU A 440 -15.85 23.02 13.44
CA LEU A 440 -15.68 24.39 12.96
C LEU A 440 -16.03 24.56 11.48
N THR A 441 -15.74 23.55 10.65
CA THR A 441 -15.73 23.66 9.18
C THR A 441 -16.44 22.51 8.47
N ARG A 442 -17.35 21.82 9.16
CA ARG A 442 -18.18 20.78 8.51
C ARG A 442 -19.12 21.38 7.47
N SER A 443 -19.30 20.65 6.36
CA SER A 443 -20.27 20.93 5.32
C SER A 443 -21.10 19.69 5.04
N GLU A 444 -22.42 19.79 5.24
CA GLU A 444 -23.35 18.70 4.88
C GLU A 444 -23.40 18.49 3.37
N TYR A 445 -23.20 19.56 2.59
CA TYR A 445 -23.12 19.46 1.13
C TYR A 445 -21.88 18.67 0.69
N ALA A 446 -20.74 18.87 1.35
CA ALA A 446 -19.53 18.10 1.07
C ALA A 446 -19.66 16.64 1.52
N LEU A 447 -20.39 16.37 2.61
CA LEU A 447 -20.71 15.01 3.03
C LEU A 447 -21.60 14.30 1.99
N GLY A 448 -22.58 15.01 1.44
CA GLY A 448 -23.49 14.47 0.43
C GLY A 448 -24.30 13.28 0.97
N ASP A 449 -24.40 12.23 0.17
CA ASP A 449 -25.19 11.02 0.47
C ASP A 449 -24.36 9.86 1.06
N THR A 450 -23.08 10.07 1.38
CA THR A 450 -22.16 9.01 1.83
C THR A 450 -22.71 8.21 3.01
N GLN A 451 -23.24 8.88 4.04
CA GLN A 451 -23.79 8.21 5.23
C GLN A 451 -25.08 7.42 4.95
N GLU A 452 -25.83 7.79 3.91
CA GLU A 452 -27.05 7.09 3.50
C GLU A 452 -26.71 5.82 2.71
N LYS A 453 -25.73 5.94 1.81
CA LYS A 453 -25.20 4.81 1.03
C LYS A 453 -24.52 3.76 1.92
N ASP A 454 -23.75 4.18 2.92
CA ASP A 454 -23.11 3.26 3.87
C ASP A 454 -24.14 2.42 4.64
N LYS A 455 -25.26 3.01 5.07
CA LYS A 455 -26.35 2.26 5.72
C LYS A 455 -26.98 1.23 4.79
N SER A 456 -27.22 1.59 3.52
CA SER A 456 -27.76 0.65 2.53
C SER A 456 -26.80 -0.52 2.27
N ALA A 457 -25.50 -0.24 2.20
CA ALA A 457 -24.46 -1.27 2.06
C ALA A 457 -24.41 -2.21 3.27
N MET A 458 -24.56 -1.70 4.50
CA MET A 458 -24.63 -2.52 5.73
C MET A 458 -25.78 -3.53 5.71
N ASP A 459 -26.97 -3.10 5.31
CA ASP A 459 -28.16 -3.95 5.23
C ASP A 459 -28.00 -5.08 4.19
N LEU A 460 -27.28 -4.79 3.11
CA LEU A 460 -26.96 -5.77 2.06
C LEU A 460 -25.86 -6.75 2.50
N PHE A 461 -24.83 -6.26 3.19
CA PHE A 461 -23.72 -7.08 3.69
C PHE A 461 -24.19 -8.11 4.73
N SER A 462 -25.01 -7.65 5.69
CA SER A 462 -25.59 -8.50 6.75
C SER A 462 -26.46 -9.63 6.18
N LYS A 463 -27.16 -9.40 5.06
CA LYS A 463 -27.97 -10.42 4.37
C LYS A 463 -27.12 -11.43 3.58
N LYS A 464 -25.97 -11.02 3.03
CA LYS A 464 -25.12 -11.89 2.20
C LYS A 464 -24.19 -12.80 3.00
N CYS A 465 -23.73 -12.38 4.18
CA CYS A 465 -22.96 -13.27 5.07
C CYS A 465 -23.71 -14.57 5.45
N HIS A 466 -25.05 -14.60 5.31
CA HIS A 466 -25.86 -15.81 5.52
C HIS A 466 -26.08 -16.67 4.26
N CYS A 467 -25.77 -16.18 3.05
CA CYS A 467 -26.05 -16.89 1.79
C CYS A 467 -24.82 -17.33 0.99
N GLU A 468 -23.64 -16.73 1.19
CA GLU A 468 -22.46 -17.05 0.37
C GLU A 468 -21.70 -18.33 0.80
N ASP A 469 -22.10 -18.98 1.90
CA ASP A 469 -21.53 -20.27 2.34
C ASP A 469 -21.89 -21.48 1.44
N GLU A 470 -22.88 -21.36 0.54
CA GLU A 470 -23.37 -22.52 -0.25
C GLU A 470 -23.01 -22.54 -1.75
N ASN A 471 -22.49 -21.46 -2.35
CA ASN A 471 -22.52 -21.33 -3.83
C ASN A 471 -21.19 -21.33 -4.58
N PHE A 472 -20.09 -21.82 -4.00
CA PHE A 472 -18.80 -21.91 -4.73
C PHE A 472 -18.58 -23.24 -5.50
N ARG A 473 -19.62 -24.08 -5.66
CA ARG A 473 -19.46 -25.43 -6.24
C ARG A 473 -19.80 -25.61 -7.71
N ASP A 474 -20.41 -24.67 -8.42
CA ASP A 474 -20.78 -24.91 -9.82
C ASP A 474 -20.69 -23.66 -10.71
N GLU A 475 -19.50 -23.43 -11.26
CA GLU A 475 -19.38 -22.80 -12.59
C GLU A 475 -18.70 -23.82 -13.51
N LYS A 476 -19.51 -24.70 -14.13
CA LYS A 476 -19.05 -25.53 -15.25
C LYS A 476 -18.77 -24.65 -16.48
N PRO A 477 -17.70 -24.90 -17.24
CA PRO A 477 -17.47 -24.22 -18.51
C PRO A 477 -18.55 -24.64 -19.53
N PRO A 478 -19.05 -23.74 -20.39
CA PRO A 478 -19.99 -24.13 -21.42
C PRO A 478 -19.28 -25.00 -22.46
N ALA A 479 -19.68 -26.27 -22.54
CA ALA A 479 -19.39 -27.16 -23.65
C ALA A 479 -20.37 -26.87 -24.80
N GLY A 480 -19.85 -26.71 -26.02
CA GLY A 480 -20.72 -26.56 -27.19
C GLY A 480 -19.96 -26.22 -28.47
N HIS A 481 -19.38 -27.24 -29.11
CA HIS A 481 -19.06 -27.21 -30.53
C HIS A 481 -20.29 -26.80 -31.35
N ARG A 482 -20.16 -25.76 -32.17
CA ARG A 482 -20.93 -25.62 -33.42
C ARG A 482 -19.97 -25.29 -34.56
N THR A 483 -19.82 -26.26 -35.43
CA THR A 483 -19.29 -26.16 -36.78
C THR A 483 -20.13 -25.18 -37.60
N LEU A 484 -19.48 -24.22 -38.26
CA LEU A 484 -20.03 -23.50 -39.42
C LEU A 484 -18.94 -23.42 -40.52
N PRO A 485 -19.35 -23.41 -41.80
CA PRO A 485 -18.52 -23.92 -42.89
C PRO A 485 -17.54 -22.90 -43.46
N ARG A 486 -16.48 -23.43 -44.09
CA ARG A 486 -15.53 -22.72 -44.95
C ARG A 486 -16.24 -21.96 -46.07
N MET A 487 -15.90 -20.68 -46.26
CA MET A 487 -15.95 -20.03 -47.56
C MET A 487 -14.71 -19.16 -47.79
N GLY A 488 -13.96 -19.56 -48.83
CA GLY A 488 -13.41 -18.72 -49.91
C GLY A 488 -12.63 -17.45 -49.57
N TYR A 489 -11.33 -17.50 -49.86
CA TYR A 489 -10.48 -16.34 -50.15
C TYR A 489 -11.05 -15.50 -51.31
N GLY A 490 -10.96 -14.18 -51.18
CA GLY A 490 -11.11 -13.21 -52.27
C GLY A 490 -10.54 -11.86 -51.87
N MET A 491 -9.32 -11.56 -52.31
CA MET A 491 -8.73 -10.22 -52.28
C MET A 491 -9.56 -9.25 -53.12
N GLN A 492 -9.79 -8.03 -52.62
CA GLN A 492 -9.74 -6.80 -53.44
C GLN A 492 -9.75 -5.54 -52.56
N ASP A 493 -8.81 -4.65 -52.89
CA ASP A 493 -8.72 -3.25 -52.46
C ASP A 493 -10.03 -2.47 -52.69
N GLN A 494 -10.35 -1.54 -51.79
CA GLN A 494 -10.59 -0.11 -52.09
C GLN A 494 -11.11 0.69 -50.87
N GLY A 495 -10.34 1.71 -50.46
CA GLY A 495 -10.75 3.11 -50.38
C GLY A 495 -11.97 3.58 -49.58
N TYR A 496 -11.68 4.46 -48.60
CA TYR A 496 -12.42 5.65 -48.16
C TYR A 496 -13.70 5.56 -47.30
N GLY A 497 -13.66 6.30 -46.18
CA GLY A 497 -14.82 7.07 -45.67
C GLY A 497 -15.33 6.70 -44.28
N MET A 498 -14.72 7.23 -43.21
CA MET A 498 -15.34 7.28 -41.87
C MET A 498 -16.07 8.62 -41.68
N PRO A 499 -17.33 8.66 -41.20
CA PRO A 499 -17.97 9.89 -40.78
C PRO A 499 -17.70 10.21 -39.29
N ASN A 500 -17.27 11.46 -39.07
CA ASN A 500 -17.13 12.17 -37.80
C ASN A 500 -18.51 12.63 -37.28
N PRO A 501 -18.85 12.43 -36.00
CA PRO A 501 -19.99 13.11 -35.39
C PRO A 501 -19.57 13.93 -34.15
N TYR A 502 -19.03 15.14 -34.32
CA TYR A 502 -19.11 16.19 -33.29
C TYR A 502 -19.36 17.55 -33.95
N GLY A 503 -20.64 17.94 -33.94
CA GLY A 503 -21.10 19.28 -34.25
C GLY A 503 -21.14 20.15 -32.98
N MET A 504 -20.46 21.29 -33.09
CA MET A 504 -20.73 22.62 -32.53
C MET A 504 -21.34 22.79 -31.12
N GLY A 505 -20.62 23.59 -30.34
CA GLY A 505 -21.13 24.35 -29.19
C GLY A 505 -20.06 25.25 -28.59
N ALA A 506 -19.55 26.22 -29.36
CA ALA A 506 -18.59 27.22 -28.90
C ALA A 506 -19.31 28.44 -28.30
N ALA A 507 -18.94 28.82 -27.08
CA ALA A 507 -19.07 30.18 -26.55
C ALA A 507 -17.66 30.73 -26.38
N GLY A 508 -17.31 31.74 -27.19
CA GLY A 508 -15.97 32.33 -27.23
C GLY A 508 -15.80 33.49 -26.25
N MET A 509 -14.53 33.80 -25.93
CA MET A 509 -14.05 35.17 -25.81
C MET A 509 -12.58 35.25 -26.25
N ASN A 510 -12.33 36.22 -27.13
CA ASN A 510 -11.07 36.57 -27.77
C ASN A 510 -10.03 37.15 -26.79
N TYR A 511 -8.75 36.88 -27.05
CA TYR A 511 -7.68 37.86 -26.82
C TYR A 511 -6.87 38.00 -28.10
N ASN A 512 -6.91 39.22 -28.66
CA ASN A 512 -6.18 39.62 -29.84
C ASN A 512 -4.84 40.24 -29.44
N GLN A 513 -3.86 40.03 -30.31
CA GLN A 513 -2.46 40.45 -30.25
C GLN A 513 -2.25 41.96 -30.11
N MET A 514 -1.16 42.36 -29.43
CA MET A 514 -0.26 43.41 -29.90
C MET A 514 1.19 43.03 -29.56
N GLY A 515 2.04 43.06 -30.59
CA GLY A 515 3.50 42.95 -30.48
C GLY A 515 4.19 44.24 -30.98
N MET A 516 5.53 44.15 -31.05
CA MET A 516 6.55 45.13 -31.51
C MET A 516 7.19 45.99 -30.39
N ASN A 517 8.51 46.21 -30.29
CA ASN A 517 9.75 45.71 -30.93
C ASN A 517 10.95 46.20 -30.06
N PRO A 518 12.20 45.71 -30.24
CA PRO A 518 13.36 46.00 -29.39
C PRO A 518 14.23 47.16 -29.91
N MET A 519 15.03 47.78 -29.04
CA MET A 519 16.10 48.72 -29.41
C MET A 519 17.35 48.49 -28.55
N SER A 520 18.50 48.65 -29.20
CA SER A 520 19.89 48.36 -28.85
C SER A 520 20.61 49.52 -28.13
N GLY A 521 21.77 49.25 -27.50
CA GLY A 521 22.74 50.29 -27.09
C GLY A 521 23.91 49.78 -26.24
N GLY A 522 25.15 50.03 -26.66
CA GLY A 522 26.42 49.45 -26.18
C GLY A 522 26.95 49.87 -24.78
N GLY A 523 27.98 49.15 -24.30
CA GLY A 523 28.75 49.41 -23.04
C GLY A 523 29.84 50.49 -23.19
N PRO A 524 31.01 50.46 -22.48
CA PRO A 524 31.48 49.67 -21.31
C PRO A 524 32.09 50.59 -20.18
N PHE A 525 33.04 50.07 -19.36
CA PHE A 525 33.80 50.64 -18.20
C PHE A 525 33.25 50.25 -16.80
N GLY A 526 34.02 49.86 -15.78
CA GLY A 526 35.47 49.76 -15.54
C GLY A 526 35.67 49.20 -14.11
N GLY A 527 36.78 48.51 -13.85
CA GLY A 527 37.04 47.83 -12.57
C GLY A 527 37.62 48.72 -11.46
N TYR A 528 37.51 48.23 -10.22
CA TYR A 528 38.35 48.45 -9.03
C TYR A 528 37.99 47.29 -8.07
N GLY A 529 38.87 46.47 -7.48
CA GLY A 529 40.25 46.70 -7.10
C GLY A 529 40.30 47.15 -5.63
N GLY A 530 40.42 46.21 -4.68
CA GLY A 530 40.55 46.52 -3.25
C GLY A 530 40.92 45.29 -2.44
N GLY A 531 42.22 45.04 -2.27
CA GLY A 531 42.76 44.04 -1.35
C GLY A 531 43.08 44.62 0.02
N TYR A 532 43.20 43.74 1.01
CA TYR A 532 44.05 43.90 2.18
C TYR A 532 44.64 42.52 2.53
N GLY A 533 45.96 42.48 2.68
CA GLY A 533 46.72 41.28 2.98
C GLY A 533 47.50 41.39 4.30
N GLY A 534 48.01 40.23 4.71
CA GLY A 534 49.08 40.01 5.70
C GLY A 534 48.68 40.21 7.18
N GLY A 535 49.07 39.37 8.14
CA GLY A 535 50.01 38.24 8.18
C GLY A 535 50.55 38.06 9.62
N TYR A 536 51.22 36.93 9.84
CA TYR A 536 51.96 36.46 11.04
C TYR A 536 51.08 35.85 12.16
N GLY A 537 51.38 34.67 12.73
CA GLY A 537 52.55 33.79 12.68
C GLY A 537 52.80 33.25 14.10
N GLY A 538 53.00 31.94 14.26
CA GLY A 538 53.38 31.36 15.56
C GLY A 538 53.10 29.87 15.66
N GLY A 539 54.08 29.04 15.31
CA GLY A 539 54.15 27.65 15.74
C GLY A 539 55.15 27.48 16.88
N TYR A 540 55.02 26.41 17.65
CA TYR A 540 56.12 25.68 18.32
C TYR A 540 55.65 24.25 18.64
N GLY A 541 56.42 23.25 18.18
CA GLY A 541 56.43 21.89 18.73
C GLY A 541 57.16 21.86 20.08
N GLY A 542 57.39 20.74 20.75
CA GLY A 542 57.14 19.32 20.51
C GLY A 542 57.55 18.55 21.78
N GLY A 543 57.42 17.23 21.73
CA GLY A 543 57.82 16.27 22.77
C GLY A 543 57.35 14.88 22.40
#